data_AF-A0A6P2FEQ3-F1
#
_entry.id   AF-A0A6P2FEQ3-F1
#
_cell.length_a   1.000
_cell.length_b   1.000
_cell.length_c   1.000
_cell.angle_alpha   90.00
_cell.angle_beta   90.00
_cell.angle_gamma   90.00
#
_symmetry.space_group_name_H-M   'P 1'
#
loop_
_entity.id
_entity.type
_entity.pdbx_description
1 polymer ?
#
loop_
_entity_poly.entity_id
_entity_poly.type
_entity_poly.pdbx_seq_one_letter_code
_entity_poly.pdbx_strand_id
1 'polypeptide(L)'
;MPSPISQAQFKKLRLLLGQGRVGVVYTYLADHGYYYACWAAGELDGGSPPELRLATVPGLCLETAQRLQDGELTQIRLAMACGYLDSLGLQFDTAPLITRDVTAEETAEFHGEVFRAHFLGLTDWSLRIPFEQQEKAGGLEAVERYWQGVLRTSAQLNARAIAKAAAALLAA
;
A
#
# COMPACT_ATOMS: atom_id res chain seq x y z
N MET A 1 15.58 -6.38 3.63
CA MET A 1 15.45 -5.68 2.33
C MET A 1 14.60 -6.57 1.44
N PRO A 2 13.74 -6.00 0.57
CA PRO A 2 12.91 -6.79 -0.33
C PRO A 2 13.75 -7.62 -1.30
N SER A 3 13.17 -8.70 -1.80
CA SER A 3 13.73 -9.45 -2.92
C SER A 3 13.64 -8.61 -4.20
N PRO A 4 14.74 -8.43 -4.96
CA PRO A 4 14.73 -7.57 -6.13
C PRO A 4 13.72 -8.01 -7.19
N ILE A 5 13.05 -7.03 -7.82
CA ILE A 5 12.11 -7.26 -8.91
C ILE A 5 12.76 -6.85 -10.24
N SER A 6 12.82 -7.81 -11.16
CA SER A 6 13.26 -7.58 -12.54
C SER A 6 12.20 -6.89 -13.38
N GLN A 7 12.62 -6.28 -14.49
CA GLN A 7 11.71 -5.66 -15.45
C GLN A 7 10.67 -6.65 -16.02
N ALA A 8 11.01 -7.92 -16.18
CA ALA A 8 10.09 -8.96 -16.65
C ALA A 8 9.00 -9.27 -15.60
N GLN A 9 9.38 -9.41 -14.34
CA GLN A 9 8.42 -9.57 -13.23
C GLN A 9 7.52 -8.34 -13.12
N PHE A 10 8.10 -7.14 -13.19
CA PHE A 10 7.35 -5.90 -13.14
C PHE A 10 6.32 -5.76 -14.27
N LYS A 11 6.68 -6.10 -15.52
CA LYS A 11 5.75 -6.15 -16.65
C LYS A 11 4.59 -7.12 -16.41
N LYS A 12 4.85 -8.27 -15.78
CA LYS A 12 3.80 -9.22 -15.40
C LYS A 12 2.86 -8.64 -14.33
N LEU A 13 3.39 -7.92 -13.34
CA LEU A 13 2.59 -7.23 -12.33
C LEU A 13 1.68 -6.17 -12.96
N ARG A 14 2.20 -5.38 -13.90
CA ARG A 14 1.41 -4.40 -14.68
C ARG A 14 0.28 -5.05 -15.46
N LEU A 15 0.52 -6.19 -16.10
CA LEU A 15 -0.52 -6.94 -16.82
C LEU A 15 -1.63 -7.42 -15.88
N LEU A 16 -1.26 -7.99 -14.73
CA LEU A 16 -2.23 -8.43 -13.71
C LEU A 16 -3.05 -7.25 -13.19
N LEU A 17 -2.41 -6.10 -12.99
CA LEU A 17 -3.09 -4.90 -12.55
C LEU A 17 -4.09 -4.38 -13.59
N GLY A 18 -3.73 -4.40 -14.88
CA GLY A 18 -4.63 -4.05 -15.99
C GLY A 18 -5.85 -4.97 -16.12
N GLN A 19 -5.81 -6.15 -15.51
CA GLN A 19 -6.94 -7.08 -15.40
C GLN A 19 -7.77 -6.86 -14.11
N GLY A 20 -7.49 -5.80 -13.34
CA GLY A 20 -8.14 -5.53 -12.06
C GLY A 20 -7.69 -6.43 -10.90
N ARG A 21 -6.63 -7.24 -11.07
CA ARG A 21 -6.16 -8.20 -10.05
C ARG A 21 -5.29 -7.54 -8.98
N VAL A 22 -5.77 -6.45 -8.39
CA VAL A 22 -5.04 -5.64 -7.39
C VAL A 22 -4.54 -6.49 -6.21
N GLY A 23 -5.41 -7.32 -5.64
CA GLY A 23 -5.04 -8.17 -4.49
C GLY A 23 -3.86 -9.11 -4.82
N VAL A 24 -3.82 -9.68 -6.02
CA VAL A 24 -2.73 -10.57 -6.44
C VAL A 24 -1.40 -9.81 -6.56
N VAL A 25 -1.45 -8.57 -7.05
CA VAL A 25 -0.27 -7.70 -7.15
C VAL A 25 0.26 -7.39 -5.75
N TYR A 26 -0.61 -6.98 -4.82
CA TYR A 26 -0.18 -6.70 -3.44
C TYR A 26 0.31 -7.94 -2.71
N THR A 27 -0.35 -9.10 -2.84
CA THR A 27 0.15 -10.35 -2.25
C THR A 27 1.55 -10.68 -2.76
N TYR A 28 1.77 -10.62 -4.08
CA TYR A 28 3.09 -10.88 -4.64
C TYR A 28 4.16 -9.93 -4.07
N LEU A 29 3.87 -8.63 -4.02
CA LEU A 29 4.81 -7.62 -3.52
C LEU A 29 5.10 -7.81 -2.02
N ALA A 30 4.06 -8.08 -1.23
CA ALA A 30 4.19 -8.38 0.20
C ALA A 30 5.08 -9.61 0.44
N ASP A 31 4.85 -10.70 -0.31
CA ASP A 31 5.65 -11.93 -0.24
C ASP A 31 7.12 -11.71 -0.60
N HIS A 32 7.42 -10.67 -1.38
CA HIS A 32 8.78 -10.27 -1.76
C HIS A 32 9.37 -9.19 -0.85
N GLY A 33 8.70 -8.85 0.27
CA GLY A 33 9.21 -7.92 1.27
C GLY A 33 8.98 -6.44 0.96
N TYR A 34 8.06 -6.12 0.05
CA TYR A 34 7.61 -4.77 -0.20
C TYR A 34 6.42 -4.46 0.73
N TYR A 35 6.73 -3.78 1.83
CA TYR A 35 5.84 -3.59 2.97
C TYR A 35 4.72 -2.58 2.75
N TYR A 36 4.83 -1.67 1.76
CA TYR A 36 3.69 -0.87 1.34
C TYR A 36 2.52 -1.76 0.93
N ALA A 37 2.78 -2.86 0.21
CA ALA A 37 1.74 -3.79 -0.17
C ALA A 37 1.06 -4.45 1.05
N CYS A 38 1.80 -4.70 2.13
CA CYS A 38 1.23 -5.19 3.39
C CYS A 38 0.29 -4.16 4.03
N TRP A 39 0.71 -2.89 4.04
CA TRP A 39 -0.11 -1.78 4.55
C TRP A 39 -1.36 -1.54 3.67
N ALA A 40 -1.17 -1.54 2.36
CA ALA A 40 -2.21 -1.28 1.36
C ALA A 40 -3.26 -2.41 1.26
N ALA A 41 -2.88 -3.66 1.51
CA ALA A 41 -3.80 -4.79 1.53
C ALA A 41 -4.78 -4.78 2.72
N GLY A 42 -4.57 -3.89 3.70
CA GLY A 42 -5.50 -3.67 4.81
C GLY A 42 -5.60 -4.85 5.79
N GLU A 43 -4.73 -4.87 6.81
CA GLU A 43 -4.97 -5.67 8.02
C GLU A 43 -4.57 -4.89 9.27
N LEU A 44 -5.52 -4.12 9.81
CA LEU A 44 -5.61 -3.85 11.23
C LEU A 44 -6.79 -4.69 11.75
N ASP A 45 -6.46 -5.63 12.63
CA ASP A 45 -7.28 -6.70 13.21
C ASP A 45 -7.63 -7.89 12.31
N GLY A 46 -7.03 -9.04 12.65
CA GLY A 46 -7.32 -10.38 12.11
C GLY A 46 -8.70 -10.94 12.48
N GLY A 47 -9.72 -10.08 12.50
CA GLY A 47 -11.14 -10.39 12.66
C GLY A 47 -12.01 -9.96 11.48
N SER A 48 -11.50 -9.13 10.56
CA SER A 48 -12.29 -8.68 9.39
C SER A 48 -12.39 -9.80 8.34
N PRO A 49 -13.61 -10.08 7.80
CA PRO A 49 -13.82 -11.00 6.70
C PRO A 49 -12.89 -10.70 5.51
N PRO A 50 -12.44 -11.70 4.74
CA PRO A 50 -11.61 -11.50 3.54
C PRO A 50 -12.20 -10.48 2.56
N GLU A 51 -13.52 -10.43 2.51
CA GLU A 51 -14.36 -9.58 1.67
C GLU A 51 -14.20 -8.08 2.03
N LEU A 52 -14.00 -7.78 3.31
CA LEU A 52 -13.74 -6.43 3.82
C LEU A 52 -12.28 -5.99 3.61
N ARG A 53 -11.33 -6.93 3.55
CA ARG A 53 -9.90 -6.63 3.27
C ARG A 53 -9.69 -6.16 1.83
N LEU A 54 -10.48 -6.67 0.89
CA LEU A 54 -10.47 -6.24 -0.52
C LEU A 54 -11.20 -4.90 -0.75
N ALA A 55 -11.92 -4.37 0.24
CA ALA A 55 -12.74 -3.16 0.08
C ALA A 55 -12.04 -1.85 0.50
N THR A 56 -10.96 -1.91 1.27
CA THR A 56 -10.28 -0.71 1.78
C THR A 56 -9.35 -0.07 0.76
N VAL A 57 -9.45 1.25 0.61
CA VAL A 57 -8.49 2.08 -0.11
C VAL A 57 -7.34 2.43 0.84
N PRO A 58 -6.06 2.20 0.46
CA PRO A 58 -4.91 2.54 1.29
C PRO A 58 -4.93 4.01 1.72
N GLY A 59 -4.83 4.25 3.02
CA GLY A 59 -4.76 5.60 3.58
C GLY A 59 -6.03 6.43 3.48
N LEU A 60 -7.17 5.89 3.03
CA LEU A 60 -8.43 6.63 2.99
C LEU A 60 -9.10 6.65 4.37
N CYS A 61 -9.48 7.84 4.82
CA CYS A 61 -10.25 8.00 6.07
C CYS A 61 -11.60 7.26 6.01
N LEU A 62 -11.98 6.62 7.12
CA LEU A 62 -13.21 5.82 7.22
C LEU A 62 -14.47 6.63 6.89
N GLU A 63 -14.56 7.86 7.39
CA GLU A 63 -15.70 8.76 7.14
C GLU A 63 -15.86 9.10 5.66
N THR A 64 -14.76 9.16 4.91
CA THR A 64 -14.79 9.38 3.47
C THR A 64 -15.11 8.10 2.73
N ALA A 65 -14.54 6.97 3.15
CA ALA A 65 -14.88 5.67 2.58
C ALA A 65 -16.38 5.35 2.71
N GLN A 66 -17.01 5.68 3.84
CA GLN A 66 -18.45 5.46 4.08
C GLN A 66 -19.39 6.31 3.21
N ARG A 67 -18.86 7.37 2.56
CA ARG A 67 -19.63 8.25 1.68
C ARG A 67 -19.49 7.89 0.20
N LEU A 68 -18.57 6.99 -0.15
CA LEU A 68 -18.30 6.55 -1.51
C LEU A 68 -19.05 5.26 -1.82
N GLN A 69 -19.39 5.08 -3.10
CA GLN A 69 -19.94 3.83 -3.61
C GLN A 69 -18.84 2.78 -3.83
N ASP A 70 -19.20 1.50 -3.79
CA ASP A 70 -18.26 0.39 -4.00
C ASP A 70 -17.50 0.48 -5.33
N GLY A 71 -18.16 0.99 -6.36
CA GLY A 71 -17.54 1.24 -7.67
C GLY A 71 -16.44 2.30 -7.61
N GLU A 72 -16.67 3.38 -6.85
CA GLU A 72 -15.68 4.45 -6.65
C GLU A 72 -14.49 3.94 -5.83
N LEU A 73 -14.74 3.24 -4.73
CA LEU A 73 -13.70 2.60 -3.92
C LEU A 73 -12.85 1.63 -4.75
N THR A 74 -13.47 0.89 -5.66
CA THR A 74 -12.78 -0.02 -6.58
C THR A 74 -11.89 0.72 -7.57
N GLN A 75 -12.36 1.82 -8.13
CA GLN A 75 -11.54 2.64 -9.03
C GLN A 75 -10.36 3.28 -8.30
N ILE A 76 -10.59 3.85 -7.11
CA ILE A 76 -9.53 4.47 -6.30
C ILE A 76 -8.48 3.42 -5.90
N ARG A 77 -8.91 2.22 -5.49
CA ARG A 77 -7.99 1.12 -5.16
C ARG A 77 -7.13 0.69 -6.34
N LEU A 78 -7.72 0.59 -7.54
CA LEU A 78 -6.97 0.32 -8.76
C LEU A 78 -5.96 1.44 -9.05
N ALA A 79 -6.39 2.70 -8.93
CA ALA A 79 -5.52 3.86 -9.13
C ALA A 79 -4.36 3.90 -8.13
N MET A 80 -4.59 3.56 -6.86
CA MET A 80 -3.53 3.44 -5.84
C MET A 80 -2.50 2.37 -6.18
N ALA A 81 -2.94 1.22 -6.66
CA ALA A 81 -2.04 0.16 -7.08
C ALA A 81 -1.26 0.56 -8.35
N CYS A 82 -1.87 1.33 -9.26
CA CYS A 82 -1.17 1.90 -10.42
C CYS A 82 -0.08 2.86 -9.96
N GLY A 83 -0.43 3.87 -9.16
CA GLY A 83 0.52 4.86 -8.63
C GLY A 83 1.67 4.23 -7.85
N TYR A 84 1.39 3.18 -7.08
CA TYR A 84 2.43 2.42 -6.40
C TYR A 84 3.40 1.73 -7.38
N LEU A 85 2.88 1.02 -8.38
CA LEU A 85 3.75 0.41 -9.40
C LEU A 85 4.46 1.46 -10.26
N ASP A 86 3.85 2.61 -10.55
CA ASP A 86 4.50 3.74 -11.22
C ASP A 86 5.70 4.23 -10.44
N SER A 87 5.52 4.49 -9.15
CA SER A 87 6.59 4.92 -8.25
C SER A 87 7.73 3.88 -8.15
N LEU A 88 7.42 2.59 -7.97
CA LEU A 88 8.45 1.55 -7.99
C LEU A 88 9.19 1.49 -9.33
N GLY A 89 8.47 1.71 -10.44
CA GLY A 89 9.01 1.68 -11.79
C GLY A 89 10.10 2.72 -12.05
N LEU A 90 10.07 3.86 -11.36
CA LEU A 90 11.08 4.91 -11.47
C LEU A 90 12.50 4.44 -11.10
N GLN A 91 12.62 3.38 -10.29
CA GLN A 91 13.93 2.80 -9.98
C GLN A 91 14.63 2.23 -11.23
N PHE A 92 13.87 1.87 -12.28
CA PHE A 92 14.45 1.40 -13.54
C PHE A 92 15.22 2.47 -14.32
N ASP A 93 15.01 3.75 -14.02
CA ASP A 93 15.70 4.84 -14.70
C ASP A 93 17.19 4.91 -14.31
N THR A 94 17.55 4.33 -13.17
CA THR A 94 18.91 4.36 -12.61
C THR A 94 19.50 2.99 -12.35
N ALA A 95 18.70 1.92 -12.33
CA ALA A 95 19.14 0.56 -12.04
C ALA A 95 18.35 -0.50 -12.84
N PRO A 96 18.90 -1.70 -13.09
CA PRO A 96 18.18 -2.74 -13.84
C PRO A 96 17.11 -3.49 -13.00
N LEU A 97 17.03 -3.22 -11.70
CA LEU A 97 16.19 -3.91 -10.74
C LEU A 97 15.54 -2.91 -9.78
N ILE A 98 14.32 -3.20 -9.35
CA ILE A 98 13.70 -2.55 -8.19
C ILE A 98 14.25 -3.25 -6.95
N THR A 99 14.83 -2.49 -6.01
CA THR A 99 15.56 -3.06 -4.85
C THR A 99 15.12 -2.48 -3.51
N ARG A 100 14.28 -1.44 -3.53
CA ARG A 100 13.66 -0.84 -2.35
C ARG A 100 12.17 -0.65 -2.55
N ASP A 101 11.47 -0.48 -1.45
CA ASP A 101 10.08 -0.03 -1.45
C ASP A 101 9.99 1.50 -1.60
N VAL A 102 8.77 2.03 -1.64
CA VAL A 102 8.49 3.46 -1.77
C VAL A 102 8.86 4.26 -0.51
N THR A 103 9.39 5.47 -0.73
CA THR A 103 9.63 6.46 0.33
C THR A 103 8.35 7.16 0.75
N ALA A 104 8.41 7.95 1.82
CA ALA A 104 7.29 8.77 2.27
C ALA A 104 6.89 9.82 1.23
N GLU A 105 7.88 10.44 0.57
CA GLU A 105 7.66 11.43 -0.48
C GLU A 105 6.96 10.82 -1.69
N GLU A 106 7.50 9.71 -2.21
CA GLU A 106 6.89 8.94 -3.30
C GLU A 106 5.46 8.53 -2.97
N THR A 107 5.24 8.08 -1.72
CA THR A 107 3.90 7.70 -1.23
C THR A 107 2.94 8.89 -1.20
N ALA A 108 3.38 10.03 -0.69
CA ALA A 108 2.59 11.25 -0.62
C ALA A 108 2.22 11.75 -2.02
N GLU A 109 3.17 11.68 -2.96
CA GLU A 109 2.99 12.09 -4.35
C GLU A 109 1.86 11.31 -5.02
N PHE A 110 1.97 9.98 -5.09
CA PHE A 110 0.95 9.19 -5.79
C PHE A 110 -0.39 9.17 -5.05
N HIS A 111 -0.41 9.24 -3.70
CA HIS A 111 -1.68 9.39 -2.97
C HIS A 111 -2.35 10.73 -3.31
N GLY A 112 -1.58 11.81 -3.35
CA GLY A 112 -2.08 13.15 -3.66
C GLY A 112 -2.59 13.26 -5.10
N GLU A 113 -1.97 12.57 -6.05
CA GLU A 113 -2.47 12.47 -7.43
C GLU A 113 -3.78 11.68 -7.52
N VAL A 114 -3.82 10.48 -6.93
CA VAL A 114 -5.02 9.63 -6.96
C VAL A 114 -6.19 10.35 -6.28
N PHE A 115 -5.98 10.92 -5.10
CA PHE A 115 -7.06 11.59 -4.36
C PHE A 115 -7.61 12.78 -5.15
N ARG A 116 -6.73 13.61 -5.70
CA ARG A 116 -7.13 14.75 -6.54
C ARG A 116 -7.90 14.31 -7.79
N ALA A 117 -7.47 13.23 -8.45
CA ALA A 117 -8.16 12.69 -9.62
C ALA A 117 -9.57 12.17 -9.30
N HIS A 118 -9.79 11.77 -8.04
CA HIS A 118 -11.09 11.30 -7.53
C HIS A 118 -11.84 12.36 -6.69
N PHE A 119 -11.49 13.65 -6.85
CA PHE A 119 -12.13 14.77 -6.13
C PHE A 119 -12.09 14.66 -4.61
N LEU A 120 -11.11 13.93 -4.07
CA LEU A 120 -10.81 13.85 -2.65
C LEU A 120 -9.75 14.88 -2.26
N GLY A 121 -9.84 15.38 -1.04
CA GLY A 121 -8.89 16.32 -0.46
C GLY A 121 -7.78 15.62 0.31
N LEU A 122 -6.71 16.36 0.61
CA LEU A 122 -5.64 15.85 1.48
C LEU A 122 -6.16 15.50 2.89
N THR A 123 -7.25 16.12 3.34
CA THR A 123 -7.95 15.78 4.59
C THR A 123 -8.50 14.35 4.62
N ASP A 124 -8.74 13.76 3.45
CA ASP A 124 -9.21 12.38 3.33
C ASP A 124 -8.08 11.37 3.46
N TRP A 125 -6.82 11.83 3.51
CA TRP A 125 -5.64 10.99 3.68
C TRP A 125 -5.28 10.84 5.14
N SER A 126 -5.40 9.62 5.65
CA SER A 126 -5.20 9.29 7.06
C SER A 126 -3.78 9.58 7.55
N LEU A 127 -2.79 9.64 6.64
CA LEU A 127 -1.40 9.93 6.98
C LEU A 127 -1.04 11.42 6.89
N ARG A 128 -1.95 12.29 6.43
CA ARG A 128 -1.64 13.72 6.33
C ARG A 128 -1.23 14.33 7.66
N ILE A 129 -2.08 14.22 8.68
CA ILE A 129 -1.82 14.81 9.99
C ILE A 129 -0.55 14.21 10.62
N PRO A 130 -0.36 12.87 10.65
CA PRO A 130 0.90 12.28 11.11
C PRO A 130 2.13 12.81 10.37
N PHE A 131 2.10 12.89 9.04
CA PHE A 131 3.23 13.38 8.25
C PHE A 131 3.54 14.84 8.57
N GLU A 132 2.52 15.72 8.60
CA GLU A 132 2.67 17.12 8.98
C GLU A 132 3.27 17.28 10.40
N GLN A 133 2.88 16.41 11.34
CA GLN A 133 3.42 16.44 12.71
C GLN A 133 4.89 16.02 12.76
N GLN A 134 5.26 14.96 12.04
CA GLN A 134 6.66 14.52 11.98
C GLN A 134 7.54 15.55 11.27
N GLU A 135 7.04 16.16 10.20
CA GLU A 135 7.73 17.23 9.48
C GLU A 135 7.97 18.44 10.40
N LYS A 136 6.96 18.88 11.16
CA LYS A 136 7.11 19.97 12.14
C LYS A 136 8.10 19.61 13.25
N ALA A 137 8.18 18.35 13.66
CA ALA A 137 9.03 17.90 14.75
C ALA A 137 10.50 17.70 14.34
N GLY A 138 10.77 17.33 13.08
CA GLY A 138 12.12 16.96 12.66
C GLY A 138 12.35 16.91 11.15
N GLY A 139 11.54 17.59 10.35
CA GLY A 139 11.67 17.68 8.90
C GLY A 139 11.38 16.38 8.16
N LEU A 140 11.74 16.34 6.88
CA LEU A 140 11.44 15.21 5.99
C LEU A 140 12.07 13.89 6.44
N GLU A 141 13.24 13.92 7.09
CA GLU A 141 13.86 12.71 7.65
C GLU A 141 13.02 12.08 8.76
N ALA A 142 12.33 12.89 9.57
CA ALA A 142 11.41 12.38 10.59
C ALA A 142 10.17 11.74 9.96
N VAL A 143 9.65 12.33 8.88
CA VAL A 143 8.55 11.76 8.09
C VAL A 143 8.94 10.41 7.51
N GLU A 144 10.11 10.32 6.88
CA GLU A 144 10.62 9.06 6.31
C GLU A 144 10.81 8.00 7.39
N ARG A 145 11.42 8.33 8.53
CA ARG A 145 11.57 7.38 9.65
C ARG A 145 10.23 6.89 10.18
N TYR A 146 9.25 7.78 10.34
CA TYR A 146 7.90 7.43 10.75
C TYR A 146 7.25 6.49 9.74
N TRP A 147 7.31 6.83 8.46
CA TRP A 147 6.75 6.05 7.38
C TRP A 147 7.34 4.64 7.31
N GLN A 148 8.66 4.50 7.38
CA GLN A 148 9.31 3.19 7.45
C GLN A 148 8.89 2.40 8.69
N GLY A 149 8.58 3.07 9.81
CA GLY A 149 7.99 2.47 11.00
C GLY A 149 6.58 1.92 10.76
N VAL A 150 5.72 2.69 10.09
CA VAL A 150 4.36 2.27 9.68
C VAL A 150 4.42 1.03 8.80
N LEU A 151 5.29 1.04 7.78
CA LEU A 151 5.46 -0.09 6.86
C LEU A 151 5.93 -1.36 7.58
N ARG A 152 6.96 -1.26 8.42
CA ARG A 152 7.47 -2.41 9.19
C ARG A 152 6.43 -2.97 10.14
N THR A 153 5.68 -2.11 10.81
CA THR A 153 4.60 -2.53 11.72
C THR A 153 3.53 -3.30 10.96
N SER A 154 3.13 -2.79 9.79
CA SER A 154 2.14 -3.45 8.92
C SER A 154 2.60 -4.83 8.45
N ALA A 155 3.87 -4.96 8.06
CA ALA A 155 4.46 -6.25 7.68
C ALA A 155 4.48 -7.26 8.84
N GLN A 156 4.80 -6.82 10.07
CA GLN A 156 4.78 -7.68 11.26
C GLN A 156 3.37 -8.16 11.61
N LEU A 157 2.38 -7.29 11.52
CA LEU A 157 0.98 -7.65 11.78
C LEU A 157 0.47 -8.66 10.75
N ASN A 158 0.79 -8.44 9.47
CA ASN A 158 0.44 -9.36 8.39
C ASN A 158 1.06 -10.76 8.61
N ALA A 159 2.37 -10.84 8.92
CA ALA A 159 3.04 -12.11 9.21
C ALA A 159 2.40 -12.84 10.40
N ARG A 160 2.00 -12.11 11.45
CA ARG A 160 1.32 -12.68 12.62
C ARG A 160 -0.06 -13.22 12.27
N ALA A 161 -0.82 -12.53 11.42
CA ALA A 161 -2.13 -12.97 10.98
C ALA A 161 -2.04 -14.27 10.17
N ILE A 162 -1.06 -14.38 9.26
CA ILE A 162 -0.80 -15.61 8.49
C ILE A 162 -0.45 -16.78 9.42
N ALA A 163 0.45 -16.57 10.38
CA ALA A 163 0.83 -17.61 11.34
C ALA A 163 -0.37 -18.11 12.16
N LYS A 164 -1.26 -17.20 12.59
CA LYS A 164 -2.49 -17.56 13.30
C LYS A 164 -3.46 -18.37 12.43
N ALA A 165 -3.65 -17.97 11.17
CA ALA A 165 -4.51 -18.69 10.23
C ALA A 165 -3.96 -20.10 9.92
N ALA A 166 -2.65 -20.23 9.72
CA ALA A 166 -2.00 -21.52 9.50
C ALA A 166 -2.14 -22.45 10.71
N ALA A 167 -1.97 -21.93 11.92
CA ALA A 167 -2.16 -22.70 13.15
C ALA A 167 -3.61 -23.19 13.30
N ALA A 168 -4.61 -22.39 12.91
CA ALA A 168 -6.02 -22.80 12.94
C ALA A 168 -6.33 -23.91 11.92
N LEU A 169 -5.72 -23.88 10.73
CA LEU A 169 -5.90 -24.92 9.70
C LEU A 169 -5.25 -26.26 10.09
N LEU A 170 -4.16 -26.24 10.85
CA LEU A 170 -3.50 -27.46 11.35
C LEU A 170 -4.19 -28.06 12.58
N ALA A 171 -5.06 -27.30 13.24
CA ALA A 171 -5.82 -27.74 14.42
C ALA A 171 -7.23 -28.25 14.09
N ALA A 172 -7.62 -28.23 12.80
CA ALA A 172 -8.90 -28.72 12.27
C ALA A 172 -8.70 -30.08 11.58
#